data_AF-A0A498I0L6-F1
#
_entry.id   AF-A0A498I0L6-F1
#
_cell.length_a   1.000
_cell.length_b   1.000
_cell.length_c   1.000
_cell.angle_alpha   90.00
_cell.angle_beta   90.00
_cell.angle_gamma   90.00
#
_symmetry.space_group_name_H-M   'P 1'
#
loop_
_entity.id
_entity.type
_entity.pdbx_description
1 polymer ?
#
loop_
_entity_poly.entity_id
_entity_poly.type
_entity_poly.pdbx_seq_one_letter_code
_entity_poly.pdbx_strand_id
1 'polypeptide(L)'
;MKWTQPLLIWRGFLPSAIIMVVSVTASTTSGKPLLEEVLVKTVEACDRALALDSAKKMVLDFVESRMGFIAPNLSAIIGSAVAAKLMGTAGGLASLAKMPPCNVQLLGAKRNNLAGFSTATSHSRVGYVEQTENF
;
A
#
# COMPACT_ATOMS: atom_id res chain seq x y z
N MET A 1 18.20 -32.53 -6.83
CA MET A 1 18.65 -31.15 -7.11
C MET A 1 17.57 -30.35 -7.86
N LYS A 2 16.42 -30.04 -7.23
CA LYS A 2 15.33 -29.28 -7.88
C LYS A 2 14.67 -28.21 -6.97
N TRP A 3 15.43 -27.57 -6.09
CA TRP A 3 14.89 -26.54 -5.17
C TRP A 3 15.66 -25.21 -5.17
N THR A 4 16.68 -25.03 -6.01
CA THR A 4 17.44 -23.75 -6.09
C THR A 4 16.82 -22.72 -7.04
N GLN A 5 15.84 -23.11 -7.87
CA GLN A 5 15.18 -22.21 -8.83
C GLN A 5 14.02 -21.34 -8.30
N PRO A 6 13.32 -21.63 -7.17
CA PRO A 6 12.25 -20.75 -6.69
C PRO A 6 12.78 -19.40 -6.19
N LEU A 7 14.00 -19.34 -5.66
CA LEU A 7 14.55 -18.15 -4.97
C LEU A 7 14.84 -16.97 -5.92
N LEU A 8 14.96 -17.21 -7.23
CA LEU A 8 15.24 -16.15 -8.22
C LEU A 8 14.00 -15.30 -8.53
N ILE A 9 12.80 -15.88 -8.46
CA ILE A 9 11.55 -15.21 -8.86
C ILE A 9 11.19 -14.09 -7.86
N TRP A 10 11.50 -14.28 -6.57
CA TRP A 10 11.10 -13.36 -5.49
C TRP A 10 12.05 -12.18 -5.28
N ARG A 11 13.27 -12.21 -5.85
CA ARG A 11 14.29 -11.17 -5.63
C ARG A 11 13.88 -9.78 -6.13
N GLY A 12 12.91 -9.70 -7.05
CA GLY A 12 12.35 -8.42 -7.53
C GLY A 12 11.23 -7.85 -6.64
N PHE A 13 10.68 -8.64 -5.72
CA PHE A 13 9.50 -8.26 -4.93
C PHE A 13 9.76 -8.18 -3.42
N LEU A 14 10.64 -9.03 -2.85
CA LEU A 14 10.90 -9.09 -1.41
C LEU A 14 12.39 -8.96 -1.06
N PRO A 15 12.73 -8.33 0.09
CA PRO A 15 14.08 -8.33 0.65
C PRO A 15 14.58 -9.75 0.97
N SER A 16 15.90 -9.97 0.86
CA SER A 16 16.53 -11.28 1.06
C SER A 16 16.24 -11.92 2.43
N ALA A 17 16.09 -11.11 3.48
CA ALA A 17 15.76 -11.61 4.81
C ALA A 17 14.35 -12.24 4.85
N ILE A 18 13.37 -11.65 4.17
CA ILE A 18 11.99 -12.17 4.15
C ILE A 18 11.91 -13.45 3.33
N ILE A 19 12.67 -13.53 2.22
CA ILE A 19 12.76 -14.76 1.40
C ILE A 19 13.26 -15.94 2.25
N MET A 20 14.31 -15.72 3.06
CA MET A 20 14.82 -16.75 3.98
C MET A 20 13.74 -17.20 4.97
N VAL A 21 13.06 -16.26 5.62
CA VAL A 21 12.00 -16.58 6.60
C VAL A 21 10.88 -17.37 5.96
N VAL A 22 10.37 -16.95 4.79
CA VAL A 22 9.29 -17.64 4.07
C VAL A 22 9.72 -19.05 3.64
N SER A 23 10.97 -19.21 3.16
CA SER A 23 11.48 -20.53 2.77
C SER A 23 11.61 -21.49 3.95
N VAL A 24 12.07 -20.99 5.11
CA VAL A 24 12.21 -21.78 6.33
C VAL A 24 10.83 -22.17 6.85
N THR A 25 9.89 -21.22 6.95
CA THR A 25 8.53 -21.51 7.42
C THR A 25 7.77 -22.41 6.45
N ALA A 26 7.95 -22.27 5.13
CA ALA A 26 7.35 -23.17 4.15
C ALA A 26 7.87 -24.62 4.26
N SER A 27 9.10 -24.81 4.76
CA SER A 27 9.70 -26.14 4.93
C SER A 27 9.34 -26.80 6.27
N THR A 28 9.11 -26.00 7.32
CA THR A 28 8.80 -26.49 8.67
C THR A 28 7.32 -26.39 9.04
N THR A 29 6.48 -25.83 8.17
CA THR A 29 5.04 -25.68 8.43
C THR A 29 4.33 -27.02 8.45
N SER A 30 3.49 -27.22 9.47
CA SER A 30 2.56 -28.36 9.56
C SER A 30 1.28 -28.17 8.72
N GLY A 31 1.33 -27.30 7.71
CA GLY A 31 0.19 -26.97 6.85
C GLY A 31 -0.30 -28.18 6.04
N LYS A 32 -1.58 -28.12 5.63
CA LYS A 32 -2.18 -29.12 4.71
C LYS A 32 -2.24 -28.55 3.30
N PRO A 33 -1.99 -29.35 2.25
CA PRO A 33 -2.17 -28.89 0.88
C PRO A 33 -3.63 -28.49 0.64
N LEU A 34 -3.83 -27.40 -0.08
CA LEU A 34 -5.15 -26.94 -0.49
C LEU A 34 -5.72 -27.87 -1.56
N LEU A 35 -7.04 -28.01 -1.58
CA LEU A 35 -7.75 -28.65 -2.69
C LEU A 35 -7.58 -27.82 -3.97
N GLU A 36 -7.45 -28.48 -5.11
CA GLU A 36 -7.19 -27.83 -6.41
C GLU A 36 -8.26 -26.76 -6.73
N GLU A 37 -9.53 -27.04 -6.45
CA GLU A 37 -10.62 -26.08 -6.65
C GLU A 37 -10.45 -24.79 -5.81
N VAL A 38 -9.99 -24.94 -4.57
CA VAL A 38 -9.76 -23.80 -3.66
C VAL A 38 -8.52 -23.03 -4.10
N LEU A 39 -7.49 -23.74 -4.58
CA LEU A 39 -6.27 -23.14 -5.08
C LEU A 39 -6.56 -22.25 -6.30
N VAL A 40 -7.33 -22.75 -7.28
CA VAL A 40 -7.73 -21.98 -8.47
C VAL A 40 -8.51 -20.72 -8.08
N LYS A 41 -9.51 -20.84 -7.19
CA LYS A 41 -10.29 -19.68 -6.70
C LYS A 41 -9.42 -18.65 -5.97
N THR A 42 -8.44 -19.12 -5.21
CA THR A 42 -7.53 -18.24 -4.46
C THR A 42 -6.62 -17.47 -5.41
N VAL A 43 -6.06 -18.13 -6.43
CA VAL A 43 -5.23 -17.47 -7.45
C VAL A 43 -6.06 -16.45 -8.24
N GLU A 44 -7.28 -16.81 -8.65
CA GLU A 44 -8.19 -15.87 -9.34
C GLU A 44 -8.51 -14.64 -8.48
N ALA A 45 -8.72 -14.82 -7.17
CA ALA A 45 -8.95 -13.72 -6.26
C ALA A 45 -7.71 -12.79 -6.15
N CYS A 46 -6.50 -13.35 -6.16
CA CYS A 46 -5.26 -12.58 -6.22
C CYS A 46 -5.16 -11.76 -7.51
N ASP A 47 -5.48 -12.35 -8.67
CA ASP A 47 -5.45 -11.65 -9.95
C ASP A 47 -6.46 -10.49 -10.00
N ARG A 48 -7.66 -10.70 -9.46
CA ARG A 48 -8.67 -9.64 -9.32
C ARG A 48 -8.20 -8.52 -8.39
N ALA A 49 -7.50 -8.85 -7.29
CA ALA A 49 -6.94 -7.86 -6.39
C ALA A 49 -5.86 -7.01 -7.08
N LEU A 50 -4.99 -7.64 -7.89
CA LEU A 50 -3.99 -6.93 -8.69
C LEU A 50 -4.64 -6.02 -9.75
N ALA A 51 -5.68 -6.51 -10.44
CA ALA A 51 -6.43 -5.71 -11.39
C ALA A 51 -7.07 -4.49 -10.70
N LEU A 52 -7.66 -4.67 -9.52
CA LEU A 52 -8.25 -3.58 -8.74
C LEU A 52 -7.20 -2.54 -8.30
N ASP A 53 -6.02 -2.98 -7.87
CA ASP A 53 -4.92 -2.07 -7.50
C ASP A 53 -4.44 -1.25 -8.71
N SER A 54 -4.34 -1.88 -9.89
CA SER A 54 -3.99 -1.19 -11.13
C SER A 54 -5.04 -0.16 -11.55
N ALA A 55 -6.33 -0.48 -11.42
CA ALA A 55 -7.43 0.43 -11.71
C ALA A 55 -7.46 1.61 -10.72
N LYS A 56 -7.22 1.34 -9.43
CA LYS A 56 -7.08 2.39 -8.41
C LYS A 56 -5.94 3.34 -8.76
N LYS A 57 -4.79 2.83 -9.20
CA LYS A 57 -3.65 3.65 -9.62
C LYS A 57 -4.02 4.55 -10.80
N MET A 58 -4.65 3.99 -11.84
CA MET A 58 -5.10 4.77 -13.00
C MET A 58 -6.02 5.93 -12.62
N VAL A 59 -6.95 5.71 -11.68
CA VAL A 59 -7.85 6.77 -11.19
C VAL A 59 -7.08 7.84 -10.42
N LEU A 60 -6.13 7.46 -9.57
CA LEU A 60 -5.32 8.42 -8.83
C LEU A 60 -4.46 9.28 -9.78
N ASP A 61 -3.82 8.66 -10.77
CA ASP A 61 -3.00 9.35 -11.77
C ASP A 61 -3.85 10.34 -12.59
N PHE A 62 -5.09 9.95 -12.94
CA PHE A 62 -6.04 10.84 -13.61
C PHE A 62 -6.38 12.06 -12.75
N VAL A 63 -6.72 11.85 -11.47
CA VAL A 63 -7.05 12.95 -10.54
C VAL A 63 -5.85 13.85 -10.32
N GLU A 64 -4.65 13.29 -10.18
CA GLU A 64 -3.40 14.04 -10.05
C GLU A 64 -3.17 14.97 -11.25
N SER A 65 -3.35 14.47 -12.47
CA SER A 65 -3.18 15.27 -13.71
C SER A 65 -4.14 16.45 -13.82
N ARG A 66 -5.26 16.42 -13.09
CA ARG A 66 -6.30 17.45 -13.08
C ARG A 66 -6.36 18.24 -11.76
N MET A 67 -5.50 17.92 -10.79
CA MET A 67 -5.59 18.46 -9.44
C MET A 67 -5.39 19.98 -9.40
N GLY A 68 -4.54 20.52 -10.28
CA GLY A 68 -4.34 21.96 -10.42
C GLY A 68 -5.58 22.73 -10.85
N PHE A 69 -6.55 22.08 -11.49
CA PHE A 69 -7.85 22.67 -11.83
C PHE A 69 -8.90 22.39 -10.75
N ILE A 70 -8.91 21.19 -10.17
CA ILE A 70 -9.92 20.76 -9.19
C ILE A 70 -9.74 21.46 -7.84
N ALA A 71 -8.51 21.51 -7.33
CA ALA A 71 -8.18 22.09 -6.04
C ALA A 71 -6.81 22.80 -6.11
N PRO A 72 -6.72 23.97 -6.76
CA PRO A 72 -5.46 24.69 -6.97
C PRO A 72 -4.75 25.05 -5.66
N ASN A 73 -5.50 25.49 -4.65
CA ASN A 73 -4.92 25.86 -3.35
C ASN A 73 -4.35 24.63 -2.61
N LEU A 74 -5.03 23.48 -2.70
CA LEU A 74 -4.56 22.25 -2.07
C LEU A 74 -3.29 21.74 -2.78
N SER A 75 -3.31 21.71 -4.11
CA SER A 75 -2.16 21.35 -4.94
C SER A 75 -0.95 22.25 -4.67
N ALA A 76 -1.16 23.56 -4.49
CA ALA A 76 -0.07 24.50 -4.22
C ALA A 76 0.62 24.25 -2.87
N ILE A 77 -0.12 23.84 -1.83
CA ILE A 77 0.44 23.64 -0.49
C ILE A 77 1.16 22.30 -0.38
N ILE A 78 0.52 21.21 -0.81
CA ILE A 78 1.00 19.83 -0.53
C ILE A 78 1.42 19.06 -1.79
N GLY A 79 1.28 19.63 -2.97
CA GLY A 79 1.56 18.98 -4.25
C GLY A 79 0.38 18.14 -4.78
N SER A 80 0.31 18.00 -6.10
CA SER A 80 -0.79 17.32 -6.81
C SER A 80 -0.93 15.84 -6.43
N ALA A 81 0.18 15.12 -6.31
CA ALA A 81 0.18 13.69 -5.95
C ALA A 81 -0.40 13.43 -4.56
N VAL A 82 0.04 14.21 -3.55
CA VAL A 82 -0.44 14.07 -2.17
C VAL A 82 -1.89 14.55 -2.06
N ALA A 83 -2.24 15.64 -2.72
CA ALA A 83 -3.62 16.15 -2.79
C ALA A 83 -4.59 15.11 -3.39
N ALA A 84 -4.19 14.43 -4.47
CA ALA A 84 -4.99 13.38 -5.09
C ALA A 84 -5.24 12.20 -4.12
N LYS A 85 -4.21 11.78 -3.38
CA LYS A 85 -4.34 10.72 -2.36
C LYS A 85 -5.25 11.14 -1.19
N LEU A 86 -5.12 12.38 -0.70
CA LEU A 86 -5.99 12.90 0.37
C LEU A 86 -7.43 13.00 -0.10
N MET A 87 -7.69 13.57 -1.28
CA MET A 87 -9.04 13.64 -1.83
C MET A 87 -9.64 12.25 -2.09
N GLY A 88 -8.85 11.32 -2.64
CA GLY A 88 -9.30 9.95 -2.90
C GLY A 88 -9.67 9.20 -1.62
N THR A 89 -8.89 9.37 -0.54
CA THR A 89 -9.17 8.70 0.75
C THR A 89 -10.25 9.39 1.57
N ALA A 90 -10.38 10.72 1.49
CA ALA A 90 -11.44 11.46 2.16
C ALA A 90 -12.81 11.29 1.49
N GLY A 91 -12.86 10.77 0.25
CA GLY A 91 -14.10 10.62 -0.51
C GLY A 91 -14.54 11.92 -1.20
N GLY A 92 -13.58 12.73 -1.65
CA GLY A 92 -13.82 13.96 -2.39
C GLY A 92 -13.57 15.25 -1.59
N LEU A 93 -13.61 16.38 -2.31
CA LEU A 93 -13.24 17.69 -1.77
C LEU A 93 -14.17 18.18 -0.65
N ALA A 94 -15.48 17.97 -0.81
CA ALA A 94 -16.47 18.40 0.19
C ALA A 94 -16.34 17.64 1.52
N SER A 95 -16.05 16.34 1.46
CA SER A 95 -15.79 15.51 2.64
C SER A 95 -14.48 15.90 3.31
N LEU A 96 -13.44 16.18 2.51
CA LEU A 96 -12.16 16.67 3.01
C LEU A 96 -12.30 18.03 3.72
N ALA A 97 -13.08 18.96 3.17
CA ALA A 97 -13.31 20.27 3.76
C ALA A 97 -14.06 20.25 5.11
N LYS A 98 -14.86 19.21 5.36
CA LYS A 98 -15.58 19.00 6.63
C LYS A 98 -14.73 18.28 7.68
N MET A 99 -13.62 17.66 7.28
CA MET A 99 -12.79 16.86 8.16
C MET A 99 -11.94 17.76 9.06
N PRO A 100 -11.87 17.51 10.39
CA PRO A 100 -11.03 18.31 11.27
C PRO A 100 -9.54 18.10 10.95
N PRO A 101 -8.67 19.10 11.20
CA PRO A 101 -7.25 19.06 10.80
C PRO A 101 -6.49 17.84 11.34
N CYS A 102 -6.76 17.43 12.58
CA CYS A 102 -6.11 16.26 13.20
C CYS A 102 -6.45 14.94 12.48
N ASN A 103 -7.64 14.82 11.90
CA ASN A 103 -8.02 13.66 11.09
C ASN A 103 -7.34 13.71 9.73
N VAL A 104 -7.26 14.90 9.12
CA VAL A 104 -6.55 15.10 7.84
C VAL A 104 -5.06 14.73 7.97
N GLN A 105 -4.42 15.11 9.08
CA GLN A 105 -3.02 14.79 9.36
C GLN A 105 -2.76 13.28 9.45
N LEU A 106 -3.74 12.51 9.93
CA LEU A 106 -3.65 11.06 10.08
C LEU A 106 -4.17 10.27 8.87
N LEU A 107 -4.70 10.94 7.83
CA LEU A 107 -5.15 10.26 6.62
C LEU A 107 -3.99 9.54 5.95
N GLY A 108 -4.15 8.24 5.67
CA GLY A 108 -3.10 7.41 5.08
C GLY A 108 -2.08 6.87 6.07
N ALA A 109 -2.24 7.13 7.38
CA ALA A 109 -1.34 6.58 8.38
C ALA A 109 -1.44 5.04 8.40
N LYS A 110 -0.34 4.39 8.03
CA LYS A 110 -0.21 2.93 8.09
C LYS A 110 0.51 2.54 9.36
N ARG A 111 -0.09 1.65 10.15
CA ARG A 111 0.62 1.02 11.27
C ARG A 111 1.66 0.07 10.70
N ASN A 112 2.94 0.41 10.86
CA ASN A 112 4.01 -0.48 10.48
C ASN A 112 4.09 -1.61 11.51
N ASN A 113 3.76 -2.83 11.09
CA ASN A 113 3.89 -4.00 11.97
C ASN A 113 5.35 -4.46 11.91
N LEU A 114 6.16 -3.92 12.82
CA LEU A 114 7.53 -4.37 13.03
C LEU A 114 7.45 -5.83 13.49
N ALA A 115 7.83 -6.77 12.63
CA ALA A 115 7.69 -8.22 12.81
C ALA A 115 8.42 -8.75 14.08
N GLY A 116 7.89 -8.44 15.27
CA GLY A 116 8.48 -8.76 16.57
C GLY A 116 9.54 -7.79 17.10
N PHE A 117 9.88 -6.72 16.38
CA PHE A 117 10.92 -5.76 16.80
C PHE A 117 10.33 -4.57 17.58
N SER A 118 11.10 -4.03 18.54
CA SER A 118 10.67 -2.99 19.49
C SER A 118 10.01 -1.78 18.81
N THR A 119 8.86 -1.36 19.34
CA THR A 119 8.03 -0.25 18.82
C THR A 119 8.53 1.15 19.19
N ALA A 120 9.63 1.26 19.93
CA ALA A 120 10.14 2.52 20.46
C ALA A 120 10.54 3.55 19.38
N THR A 121 10.87 3.10 18.17
CA THR A 121 11.23 3.93 17.01
C THR A 121 10.17 3.95 15.91
N SER A 122 8.97 3.42 16.17
CA SER A 122 7.88 3.40 15.18
C SER A 122 7.23 4.78 15.05
N HIS A 123 7.47 5.48 13.93
CA HIS A 123 6.65 6.61 13.47
C HIS A 123 5.22 6.14 13.13
N SER A 124 4.39 5.92 14.16
CA SER A 124 3.07 5.28 14.04
C SER A 124 1.91 6.23 13.73
N ARG A 125 2.18 7.50 13.38
CA ARG A 125 1.17 8.56 13.24
C ARG A 125 1.43 9.50 12.06
N VAL A 126 2.02 8.97 10.99
CA VAL A 126 2.42 9.75 9.82
C VAL A 126 1.45 9.46 8.67
N GLY A 127 0.64 10.46 8.32
CA GLY A 127 -0.28 10.41 7.17
C GLY A 127 0.38 10.86 5.85
N TYR A 128 -0.43 11.02 4.80
CA TYR A 128 0.05 11.45 3.49
C TYR A 128 0.71 12.84 3.50
N VAL A 129 0.35 13.70 4.46
CA VAL A 129 0.88 15.07 4.58
C VAL A 129 2.39 15.09 4.84
N GLU A 130 2.99 14.02 5.39
CA GLU A 130 4.45 13.96 5.56
C GLU A 130 5.18 13.50 4.29
N GLN A 131 4.46 13.00 3.28
CA GLN A 131 5.03 12.61 1.98
C GLN A 131 5.15 13.82 1.04
N THR A 132 4.82 15.02 1.49
CA THR A 132 4.87 16.23 0.68
C THR A 132 6.31 16.66 0.48
N GLU A 133 6.72 16.81 -0.77
CA GLU A 133 8.07 17.29 -1.14
C GLU A 133 8.21 18.82 -1.00
N ASN A 134 7.11 19.53 -0.74
CA ASN A 134 7.07 20.98 -0.56
C ASN A 134 7.34 21.37 0.90
N PHE A 135 8.57 21.21 1.38
CA PHE A 135 9.13 21.94 2.52
C PHE A 135 10.64 22.14 2.36
#